data_AF-X1MQK8-F1
#
_entry.id   AF-X1MQK8-F1
#
_cell.length_a   1.000
_cell.length_b   1.000
_cell.length_c   1.000
_cell.angle_alpha   90.00
_cell.angle_beta   90.00
_cell.angle_gamma   90.00
#
_symmetry.space_group_name_H-M   'P 1'
#
loop_
_entity.id
_entity.type
_entity.pdbx_description
1 polymer ?
#
loop_
_entity_poly.entity_id
_entity_poly.type
_entity_poly.pdbx_seq_one_letter_code
_entity_poly.pdbx_strand_id
1 'polypeptide(L)' 'VGPSRKSVIGNVLNLPVEERLEGTAAAVAASILNGADIIRVHDVREMKRVVDMTNAIRKA' A
#
# COMPACT_ATOMS: atom_id res chain seq x y z
N VAL A 1 6.43 -2.21 7.81
CA VAL A 1 6.42 -0.83 7.28
C VAL A 1 5.01 -0.23 7.29
N GLY A 2 4.86 1.09 7.20
CA GLY A 2 3.55 1.76 7.27
C GLY A 2 3.44 2.96 6.32
N PRO A 3 3.13 2.75 5.03
CA PRO A 3 3.02 3.81 4.03
C PRO A 3 1.62 4.48 3.98
N SER A 4 0.60 3.88 4.60
CA SER A 4 -0.80 4.29 4.43
C SER A 4 -1.07 5.77 4.72
N ARG A 5 -1.65 6.45 3.72
CA ARG A 5 -2.06 7.87 3.72
C ARG A 5 -0.95 8.89 4.00
N LYS A 6 0.33 8.48 4.01
CA LYS A 6 1.46 9.38 4.32
C LYS A 6 1.58 10.54 3.33
N SER A 7 2.17 11.64 3.81
CA SER A 7 2.42 12.86 3.03
C SER A 7 3.22 12.59 1.76
N VAL A 8 4.15 11.63 1.76
CA VAL A 8 4.91 11.23 0.56
C VAL A 8 3.98 10.89 -0.61
N ILE A 9 2.89 10.14 -0.37
CA ILE A 9 1.91 9.80 -1.41
C ILE A 9 1.20 11.05 -1.90
N GLY A 10 0.76 11.90 -0.96
CA GLY A 10 0.11 13.18 -1.30
C GLY A 10 1.00 14.11 -2.10
N ASN A 11 2.29 14.16 -1.81
CA ASN A 11 3.26 15.01 -2.50
C ASN A 11 3.55 14.49 -3.92
N VAL A 12 3.60 13.17 -4.11
CA VAL A 12 3.88 12.56 -5.43
C VAL A 12 2.66 12.63 -6.34
N LEU A 13 1.47 12.37 -5.82
CA LEU A 13 0.24 12.32 -6.62
C LEU A 13 -0.54 13.65 -6.63
N ASN A 14 -0.13 14.62 -5.81
CA ASN A 14 -0.84 15.88 -5.57
C ASN A 14 -2.29 15.66 -5.09
N LEU A 15 -2.47 14.78 -4.10
CA LEU A 15 -3.78 14.37 -3.59
C LEU A 15 -4.00 14.70 -2.10
N PRO A 16 -5.24 15.06 -1.71
CA PRO A 16 -5.63 15.18 -0.30
C PRO A 16 -5.60 13.81 0.39
N VAL A 17 -5.67 13.77 1.73
CA VAL A 17 -5.41 12.54 2.50
C VAL A 17 -6.47 11.45 2.29
N GLU A 18 -7.68 11.85 1.92
CA GLU A 18 -8.84 11.01 1.63
C GLU A 18 -8.68 10.25 0.31
N GLU A 19 -7.89 10.79 -0.62
CA GLU A 19 -7.70 10.26 -1.98
C GLU A 19 -6.37 9.51 -2.13
N ARG A 20 -5.72 9.09 -1.03
CA ARG A 20 -4.42 8.40 -1.09
C ARG A 20 -4.53 6.88 -1.13
N LEU A 21 -5.69 6.34 -1.50
CA LEU A 21 -5.97 4.91 -1.40
C LEU A 21 -5.10 4.12 -2.39
N GLU A 22 -5.09 4.52 -3.65
CA GLU A 22 -4.32 3.89 -4.72
C GLU A 22 -2.81 4.05 -4.53
N GLY A 23 -2.35 5.23 -4.08
CA GLY A 23 -0.95 5.43 -3.74
C GLY A 23 -0.52 4.60 -2.53
N THR A 24 -1.43 4.39 -1.57
CA THR A 24 -1.20 3.47 -0.45
C THR A 24 -1.10 2.03 -0.96
N ALA A 25 -2.01 1.59 -1.83
CA ALA A 25 -1.99 0.26 -2.42
C ALA A 25 -0.66 -0.01 -3.15
N ALA A 26 -0.20 0.94 -3.97
CA ALA A 26 1.07 0.84 -4.68
C ALA A 26 2.25 0.69 -3.71
N ALA A 27 2.32 1.53 -2.67
CA ALA A 27 3.39 1.47 -1.68
C ALA A 27 3.36 0.18 -0.85
N VAL A 28 2.16 -0.35 -0.53
CA VAL A 28 1.99 -1.63 0.16
C VAL A 28 2.48 -2.78 -0.72
N ALA A 29 2.06 -2.84 -1.98
CA ALA A 29 2.48 -3.87 -2.92
C ALA A 29 4.01 -3.87 -3.08
N ALA A 30 4.60 -2.70 -3.32
CA ALA A 30 6.05 -2.54 -3.41
C ALA A 30 6.76 -3.00 -2.13
N SER A 31 6.22 -2.68 -0.95
CA SER A 31 6.80 -3.11 0.33
C SER A 31 6.83 -4.64 0.48
N ILE A 32 5.75 -5.33 0.09
CA ILE A 32 5.65 -6.80 0.16
C ILE A 32 6.62 -7.45 -0.81
N LEU A 33 6.75 -6.91 -2.03
CA LEU A 33 7.71 -7.38 -3.03
C LEU A 33 9.15 -7.19 -2.56
N ASN A 34 9.42 -6.13 -1.79
CA ASN A 34 10.72 -5.89 -1.14
C ASN A 34 10.90 -6.64 0.19
N GLY A 35 10.03 -7.62 0.51
CA GLY A 35 10.22 -8.51 1.66
C GLY A 35 9.66 -8.01 2.99
N ALA A 36 8.76 -7.02 3.01
CA ALA A 36 8.11 -6.62 4.24
C ALA A 36 7.14 -7.70 4.78
N ASP A 37 7.33 -8.12 6.03
CA ASP A 37 6.46 -9.12 6.69
C ASP A 37 5.21 -8.52 7.33
N ILE A 38 5.31 -7.26 7.81
CA ILE A 38 4.22 -6.58 8.52
C ILE A 38 3.93 -5.23 7.84
N ILE A 39 2.68 -5.00 7.48
CA ILE A 39 2.18 -3.74 6.90
C ILE A 39 1.17 -3.11 7.87
N ARG A 40 1.38 -1.86 8.27
CA ARG A 40 0.38 -1.04 9.00
C ARG A 40 -0.45 -0.21 8.01
N VAL A 41 -1.76 -0.33 8.06
CA VAL A 41 -2.71 0.39 7.19
C VAL A 41 -3.88 0.99 7.99
N HIS A 42 -4.52 2.02 7.44
CA HIS A 42 -5.81 2.53 7.95
C HIS A 42 -6.99 1.79 7.30
N ASP A 43 -6.91 1.56 5.99
CA ASP A 43 -7.97 0.96 5.15
C ASP A 43 -7.75 -0.56 5.01
N VAL A 44 -8.13 -1.32 6.05
CA VAL A 44 -7.80 -2.76 6.17
C VAL A 44 -8.44 -3.60 5.06
N ARG A 45 -9.70 -3.33 4.70
CA ARG A 45 -10.47 -4.14 3.76
C ARG A 45 -9.84 -4.11 2.36
N GLU A 46 -9.49 -2.93 1.88
CA GLU A 46 -8.91 -2.67 0.58
C GLU A 46 -7.48 -3.23 0.53
N MET A 47 -6.68 -2.97 1.56
CA MET A 47 -5.28 -3.39 1.59
C MET A 47 -5.11 -4.89 1.76
N LYS A 48 -6.06 -5.59 2.39
CA LYS A 48 -6.06 -7.05 2.42
C LYS A 48 -6.11 -7.66 1.02
N ARG A 49 -6.93 -7.10 0.12
CA ARG A 49 -7.02 -7.54 -1.28
C ARG A 49 -5.70 -7.30 -2.03
N VAL A 50 -5.05 -6.16 -1.80
CA VAL A 50 -3.74 -5.83 -2.37
C VAL A 50 -2.68 -6.81 -1.89
N VAL A 51 -2.66 -7.13 -0.59
CA VAL A 51 -1.74 -8.11 0.00
C VAL A 51 -1.91 -9.48 -0.63
N ASP A 52 -3.16 -9.96 -0.76
CA ASP A 52 -3.45 -11.28 -1.33
C ASP A 52 -3.01 -11.37 -2.78
N MET A 53 -3.35 -10.36 -3.59
CA MET A 53 -2.94 -10.31 -4.99
C MET A 53 -1.42 -10.20 -5.15
N THR A 54 -0.76 -9.37 -4.34
CA THR A 54 0.69 -9.19 -4.38
C THR A 54 1.43 -10.48 -3.99
N ASN A 55 0.93 -11.20 -2.98
CA ASN A 55 1.49 -12.50 -2.59
C ASN A 55 1.30 -13.56 -3.67
N ALA A 56 0.17 -13.54 -4.41
CA ALA A 56 -0.02 -14.42 -5.55
C ALA A 56 0.99 -14.12 -6.68
N ILE A 57 1.23 -12.84 -6.97
CA ILE A 57 2.23 -12.40 -7.95
C ILE A 57 3.64 -12.83 -7.54
N ARG A 58 4.02 -12.63 -6.27
CA ARG A 58 5.37 -12.96 -5.76
C ARG A 58 5.70 -14.46 -5.79
N LYS A 59 4.67 -15.32 -5.85
CA LYS A 59 4.82 -16.79 -5.90
C LYS A 59 4.85 -17.35 -7.32
N ALA A 60 4.53 -16.53 -8.33
CA ALA A 60 4.64 -16.89 -9.75
C ALA A 60 6.09 -16.71 -10.22
#